data_AF-A0AAJ2MKU2-F1
#
_entry.id   AF-A0AAJ2MKU2-F1
#
_cell.length_a   1.000
_cell.length_b   1.000
_cell.length_c   1.000
_cell.angle_alpha   90.00
_cell.angle_beta   90.00
_cell.angle_gamma   90.00
#
_symmetry.space_group_name_H-M   'P 1'
#
loop_
_entity.id
_entity.type
_entity.pdbx_description
1 polymer ?
#
loop_
_entity_poly.entity_id
_entity_poly.type
_entity_poly.pdbx_seq_one_letter_code
_entity_poly.pdbx_strand_id
1 'polypeptide(L)' 'MLKYTTRLSLKKLDQIKHIETSTFNTSVNYILENTNILRSPLIVDQNKLLIGYKAEDIRIFLPPKYREVEIS' A
#
# COMPACT_ATOMS: atom_id res chain seq x y z
N MET A 1 13.59 -13.69 10.96
CA MET A 1 13.08 -12.49 10.26
C MET A 1 11.62 -12.74 9.91
N LEU A 2 10.68 -12.28 10.76
CA LEU A 2 9.22 -12.28 10.57
C LEU A 2 8.61 -11.49 11.73
N LYS A 3 8.64 -10.16 11.65
CA LYS A 3 7.95 -9.27 12.61
C LYS A 3 6.73 -8.65 11.93
N TYR A 4 5.69 -9.46 11.66
CA TYR A 4 4.33 -8.98 11.39
C TYR A 4 3.33 -10.00 11.92
N THR A 5 3.26 -10.11 13.25
CA THR A 5 2.15 -10.78 13.92
C THR A 5 1.06 -9.73 14.11
N THR A 6 0.08 -9.74 13.20
CA THR A 6 -1.22 -9.11 13.41
C THR A 6 -2.23 -10.12 12.90
N ARG A 7 -3.09 -10.59 13.79
CA ARG A 7 -4.15 -11.57 13.49
C ARG A 7 -5.03 -10.99 12.37
N LEU A 8 -4.79 -11.40 11.12
CA LEU A 8 -5.64 -11.06 9.98
C LEU A 8 -7.04 -11.61 10.28
N SER A 9 -8.07 -10.77 10.18
CA SER A 9 -9.44 -11.24 10.34
C SER A 9 -9.77 -12.24 9.23
N LEU A 10 -10.55 -13.27 9.54
CA LEU A 10 -10.98 -14.29 8.58
C LEU A 10 -11.58 -13.63 7.32
N LYS A 11 -12.42 -12.60 7.53
CA LYS A 11 -12.99 -11.79 6.45
C LYS A 11 -11.92 -11.21 5.52
N LYS A 12 -10.81 -10.70 6.06
CA LYS A 12 -9.75 -10.10 5.23
C LYS A 12 -8.97 -11.16 4.45
N LEU A 13 -8.81 -12.37 5.00
CA LEU A 13 -8.21 -13.49 4.29
C LEU A 13 -9.09 -13.95 3.12
N ASP A 14 -10.40 -14.04 3.32
CA ASP A 14 -11.34 -14.41 2.26
C ASP A 14 -11.34 -13.39 1.13
N GLN A 15 -11.28 -12.09 1.46
CA GLN A 15 -11.16 -11.01 0.47
C GLN A 15 -9.87 -11.12 -0.37
N ILE A 16 -8.74 -11.40 0.28
CA ILE A 16 -7.45 -11.59 -0.42
C ILE A 16 -7.53 -12.80 -1.33
N LYS A 17 -8.03 -13.93 -0.84
CA LYS A 17 -8.18 -15.15 -1.62
C LYS A 17 -9.06 -14.94 -2.85
N HIS A 18 -10.17 -14.20 -2.70
CA HIS A 18 -11.05 -13.87 -3.82
C HIS A 18 -10.31 -13.08 -4.91
N ILE A 19 -9.51 -12.06 -4.52
CA ILE A 19 -8.70 -11.25 -5.44
C ILE A 19 -7.64 -12.12 -6.17
N GLU A 20 -7.01 -13.05 -5.46
CA GLU A 20 -5.97 -13.94 -6.03
C GLU A 20 -6.53 -14.94 -7.05
N THR A 21 -7.77 -15.41 -6.85
CA THR A 21 -8.41 -16.40 -7.75
C THR A 21 -9.19 -15.78 -8.91
N SER A 22 -9.45 -14.47 -8.87
CA SER A 22 -10.28 -13.79 -9.86
C SER A 22 -9.47 -13.26 -11.04
N THR A 23 -10.15 -12.92 -12.14
CA THR A 23 -9.48 -12.24 -13.28
C THR A 23 -9.05 -10.84 -12.89
N PHE A 24 -8.06 -10.27 -13.59
CA PHE A 24 -7.57 -8.92 -13.31
C PHE A 24 -8.71 -7.88 -13.23
N ASN A 25 -9.59 -7.83 -14.23
CA ASN A 25 -10.70 -6.86 -14.25
C ASN A 25 -11.69 -7.10 -13.12
N THR A 26 -11.99 -8.35 -12.79
CA THR A 26 -12.86 -8.70 -11.67
C THR A 26 -12.25 -8.26 -10.34
N SER A 27 -10.95 -8.51 -10.14
CA SER A 27 -10.21 -8.10 -8.95
C SER A 27 -10.15 -6.57 -8.81
N VAL A 28 -9.95 -5.85 -9.91
CA VAL A 28 -9.99 -4.38 -9.93
C VAL A 28 -11.37 -3.88 -9.51
N ASN A 29 -12.44 -4.40 -10.11
CA ASN A 29 -13.82 -4.01 -9.74
C ASN A 29 -14.12 -4.33 -8.26
N TYR A 30 -13.70 -5.49 -7.78
CA TYR A 30 -13.88 -5.89 -6.39
C TYR A 30 -13.19 -4.94 -5.40
N ILE A 31 -11.97 -4.50 -5.72
CA ILE A 31 -11.23 -3.51 -4.91
C ILE A 31 -11.93 -2.14 -4.94
N LEU A 32 -12.47 -1.73 -6.10
CA LEU A 32 -13.21 -0.46 -6.22
C LEU A 32 -14.49 -0.46 -5.38
N GLU A 33 -15.19 -1.59 -5.29
CA GLU A 33 -16.36 -1.76 -4.43
C GLU A 33 -15.99 -1.85 -2.93
N ASN A 34 -14.79 -2.31 -2.61
CA ASN A 34 -14.31 -2.57 -1.25
C ASN A 34 -12.97 -1.87 -0.98
N THR A 35 -12.95 -0.53 -1.06
CA THR A 35 -11.72 0.27 -0.98
C THR A 35 -10.94 0.11 0.32
N ASN A 36 -11.61 -0.31 1.42
CA ASN A 36 -11.00 -0.58 2.73
C ASN A 36 -10.00 -1.76 2.74
N ILE A 37 -9.97 -2.56 1.67
CA ILE A 37 -8.98 -3.62 1.48
C ILE A 37 -7.59 -3.00 1.27
N LEU A 38 -7.50 -1.86 0.57
CA LEU A 38 -6.27 -1.14 0.30
C LEU A 38 -5.76 -0.45 1.57
N ARG A 39 -4.43 -0.38 1.71
CA ARG A 39 -3.80 0.43 2.74
C ARG A 39 -3.73 1.88 2.24
N SER A 40 -4.20 2.82 3.05
CA SER A 40 -4.19 4.26 2.74
C SER A 40 -3.23 5.01 3.65
N PRO A 41 -2.64 6.14 3.20
CA PRO A 41 -2.73 6.71 1.85
C PRO A 41 -1.97 5.90 0.79
N LEU A 42 -2.31 6.09 -0.49
CA LEU A 42 -1.56 5.60 -1.64
C LEU A 42 -1.01 6.81 -2.38
N ILE A 43 0.32 6.97 -2.41
CA ILE A 43 0.98 8.09 -3.08
C ILE A 43 1.73 7.53 -4.27
N VAL A 44 1.44 8.04 -5.47
CA VAL A 44 1.94 7.51 -6.74
C VAL A 44 2.56 8.64 -7.58
N ASP A 45 3.72 8.36 -8.16
CA ASP A 45 4.42 9.15 -9.18
C ASP A 45 4.88 8.17 -10.28
N GLN A 46 5.45 8.65 -11.39
CA GLN A 46 5.78 7.84 -12.58
C GLN A 46 6.48 6.52 -12.24
N ASN A 47 7.46 6.55 -11.33
CA ASN A 47 8.28 5.39 -10.96
C ASN A 47 8.29 5.12 -9.44
N LYS A 48 7.33 5.69 -8.68
CA LYS A 48 7.35 5.62 -7.21
C LYS A 48 5.95 5.33 -6.68
N LEU A 49 5.90 4.45 -5.68
CA LEU A 49 4.68 4.10 -4.96
C LEU A 49 4.99 4.07 -3.47
N LEU A 50 4.17 4.75 -2.67
CA LEU A 50 4.17 4.65 -1.22
C LEU A 50 2.80 4.22 -0.74
N ILE A 51 2.78 3.20 0.10
CA ILE A 51 1.59 2.59 0.66
C ILE A 51 1.58 2.82 2.16
N GLY A 52 0.56 3.50 2.67
CA GLY A 52 0.53 4.04 4.01
C GLY A 52 1.36 5.32 4.13
N TYR A 53 1.53 5.81 5.35
CA TYR A 53 2.36 6.97 5.63
C TYR A 53 3.55 6.58 6.51
N LYS A 54 4.75 6.92 6.03
CA LYS A 54 5.98 6.87 6.81
C LYS A 54 6.85 8.06 6.41
N ALA A 55 7.19 8.89 7.39
CA ALA A 55 7.82 10.20 7.16
C ALA A 55 9.21 10.12 6.51
N GLU A 56 9.94 9.02 6.73
CA GLU A 56 11.21 8.77 6.04
C GLU A 56 11.00 8.33 4.58
N ASP A 57 10.03 7.45 4.32
CA ASP A 57 9.80 6.90 2.98
C ASP A 57 9.18 7.94 2.02
N ILE A 58 8.39 8.90 2.52
CA ILE A 58 7.77 9.93 1.66
C ILE A 58 8.82 10.85 0.98
N ARG A 59 10.05 10.90 1.51
CA ARG A 59 11.15 11.69 0.93
C ARG A 59 11.55 11.23 -0.47
N ILE A 60 11.21 10.00 -0.88
CA ILE A 60 11.46 9.52 -2.25
C ILE A 60 10.75 10.39 -3.30
N PHE A 61 9.64 11.03 -2.94
CA PHE A 61 8.89 11.92 -3.82
C PHE A 61 9.54 13.30 -3.95
N LEU A 62 10.45 13.67 -3.04
CA LEU A 62 11.17 14.92 -3.12
C LEU A 62 12.29 14.86 -4.18
N PRO A 63 12.57 15.97 -4.88
CA PRO A 63 13.76 16.12 -5.72
C PRO A 63 15.05 15.79 -4.94
N PRO A 64 16.10 15.24 -5.57
CA PRO A 64 17.33 14.80 -4.90
C PRO A 64 17.91 15.84 -3.91
N LYS A 65 17.93 17.11 -4.31
CA LYS A 65 18.43 18.24 -3.48
C LYS A 65 17.70 18.46 -2.16
N TYR A 66 16.52 17.88 -1.96
CA TYR A 66 15.70 18.02 -0.75
C TYR A 66 15.59 16.72 0.06
N ARG A 67 16.29 15.64 -0.34
CA ARG A 67 16.20 14.34 0.36
C ARG A 67 16.99 14.34 1.66
N GLU A 68 18.16 14.99 1.65
CA GLU A 68 19.16 14.96 2.72
C GLU A 68 19.00 16.08 3.76
N VAL A 69 17.78 16.58 3.98
CA VAL A 69 17.57 17.48 5.13
C VAL A 69 17.67 16.65 6.41
N GLU A 70 18.90 16.53 6.92
CA GLU A 70 19.19 16.10 8.29
C GLU A 70 18.52 17.08 9.25
N ILE A 71 17.82 16.52 10.22
CA ILE A 71 17.30 17.27 11.35
C ILE A 71 18.55 17.57 12.20
N SER A 72 19.12 18.77 12.06
CA SER A 72 20.09 19.30 13.02
C SER A 72 19.46 19.52 14.38
#